data_AF-A0A2S7DFB3-F1
#
_entry.id   AF-A0A2S7DFB3-F1
#
_cell.length_a   1.000
_cell.length_b   1.000
_cell.length_c   1.000
_cell.angle_alpha   90.00
_cell.angle_beta   90.00
_cell.angle_gamma   90.00
#
_symmetry.space_group_name_H-M   'P 1'
#
loop_
_entity.id
_entity.type
_entity.pdbx_description
1 polymer ?
#
loop_
_entity_poly.entity_id
_entity_poly.type
_entity_poly.pdbx_seq_one_letter_code
_entity_poly.pdbx_strand_id
1 'polypeptide(L)' 'MFEYITDEIAQDMSALLKVKSEDQTGHRLLAITDALAKTRQQVQVHWQAASDAEARVALGTLQEGMAAAHTIVTHIMASA' A
#
# COMPACT_ATOMS: atom_id res chain seq x y z
N MET A 1 14.38 18.23 0.66
CA MET A 1 14.22 16.76 0.53
C MET A 1 12.89 16.29 1.13
N PHE A 2 12.52 16.73 2.33
CA PHE A 2 11.18 16.47 2.90
C PHE A 2 10.02 17.00 2.02
N GLU A 3 10.16 18.19 1.45
CA GLU A 3 9.12 18.79 0.59
C GLU A 3 8.76 17.90 -0.61
N TYR A 4 9.75 17.31 -1.28
CA TYR A 4 9.54 16.44 -2.44
C TYR A 4 8.78 15.15 -2.10
N ILE A 5 9.09 14.55 -0.93
CA ILE A 5 8.37 13.38 -0.41
C ILE A 5 6.91 13.75 -0.10
N THR A 6 6.67 14.98 0.35
CA THR A 6 5.33 15.45 0.71
C THR A 6 4.47 15.67 -0.55
N ASP A 7 5.07 16.18 -1.62
CA ASP A 7 4.40 16.44 -2.90
C ASP A 7 4.06 15.13 -3.64
N GLU A 8 4.98 14.16 -3.70
CA GLU A 8 4.72 12.84 -4.30
C GLU A 8 3.58 12.11 -3.56
N ILE A 9 3.60 12.12 -2.22
CA ILE A 9 2.52 11.53 -1.41
C ILE A 9 1.19 12.24 -1.69
N ALA A 10 1.17 13.58 -1.76
CA ALA A 10 -0.04 14.34 -2.06
C ALA A 10 -0.59 14.04 -3.46
N GLN A 11 0.29 13.87 -4.45
CA GLN A 11 -0.08 13.49 -5.81
C GLN A 11 -0.66 12.07 -5.87
N ASP A 12 -0.05 11.11 -5.18
CA ASP A 12 -0.54 9.73 -5.10
C ASP A 12 -1.90 9.65 -4.39
N MET A 13 -2.09 10.39 -3.29
CA MET A 13 -3.41 10.48 -2.65
C MET A 13 -4.46 11.09 -3.58
N SER A 14 -4.10 12.13 -4.34
CA SER A 14 -5.00 12.77 -5.31
C SER A 14 -5.39 11.79 -6.43
N ALA A 15 -4.45 10.96 -6.89
CA ALA A 15 -4.72 9.91 -7.87
C ALA A 15 -5.69 8.85 -7.31
N LEU A 16 -5.52 8.42 -6.06
CA LEU A 16 -6.42 7.48 -5.41
C LEU A 16 -7.84 8.06 -5.19
N LEU A 17 -7.94 9.33 -4.82
CA LEU A 17 -9.23 10.04 -4.72
C LEU A 17 -9.92 10.14 -6.08
N LYS A 18 -9.15 10.39 -7.15
CA LYS A 18 -9.68 10.38 -8.52
C LYS A 18 -10.20 9.00 -8.89
N VAL A 19 -9.45 7.92 -8.63
CA VAL A 19 -9.89 6.54 -8.85
C VAL A 19 -11.19 6.25 -8.11
N LYS A 20 -11.33 6.69 -6.86
CA LYS A 20 -12.57 6.60 -6.09
C LYS A 20 -13.73 7.32 -6.79
N SER A 21 -13.52 8.57 -7.20
CA SER A 21 -14.57 9.38 -7.83
C SER A 21 -15.05 8.81 -9.17
N GLU A 22 -14.16 8.13 -9.90
CA GLU A 22 -14.46 7.48 -11.18
C GLU A 22 -15.08 6.06 -10.99
N ASP A 23 -14.92 5.47 -9.80
CA ASP A 23 -15.40 4.12 -9.49
C ASP A 23 -16.64 4.15 -8.58
N GLN A 24 -17.79 4.37 -9.21
CA GLN A 24 -19.08 4.37 -8.51
C GLN A 24 -19.43 3.03 -7.83
N THR A 25 -18.76 1.94 -8.22
CA THR A 25 -18.98 0.60 -7.66
C THR A 25 -18.06 0.28 -6.49
N GLY A 26 -16.96 1.02 -6.32
CA GLY A 26 -15.91 0.76 -5.33
C GLY A 26 -15.05 -0.48 -5.60
N HIS A 27 -15.31 -1.22 -6.68
CA HIS A 27 -14.62 -2.48 -6.99
C HIS A 27 -13.12 -2.31 -7.29
N ARG A 28 -12.69 -1.19 -7.88
CA ARG A 28 -11.28 -0.92 -8.20
C ARG A 28 -10.47 -0.74 -6.92
N LEU A 29 -10.99 0.03 -5.97
CA LEU A 29 -10.30 0.21 -4.68
C LEU A 29 -10.30 -1.08 -3.86
N LEU A 30 -11.39 -1.85 -3.89
CA LEU A 30 -11.46 -3.17 -3.26
C LEU A 30 -10.41 -4.14 -3.85
N ALA A 31 -10.29 -4.17 -5.19
CA ALA A 31 -9.28 -4.99 -5.86
C ALA A 31 -7.85 -4.58 -5.48
N ILE A 32 -7.59 -3.27 -5.30
CA ILE A 32 -6.31 -2.76 -4.82
C ILE A 32 -6.04 -3.22 -3.39
N THR A 33 -7.02 -3.13 -2.48
CA THR A 33 -6.85 -3.61 -1.10
C THR A 33 -6.58 -5.11 -1.03
N ASP A 34 -7.29 -5.91 -1.83
CA ASP A 34 -7.07 -7.37 -1.91
C ASP A 34 -5.68 -7.71 -2.45
N ALA A 35 -5.22 -6.99 -3.49
CA ALA A 35 -3.89 -7.17 -4.03
C ALA A 35 -2.80 -6.84 -2.99
N LEU A 36 -2.94 -5.73 -2.26
CA LEU A 36 -2.02 -5.35 -1.19
C LEU A 36 -1.99 -6.39 -0.06
N ALA A 37 -3.15 -6.90 0.35
CA ALA A 37 -3.24 -7.94 1.38
C ALA A 37 -2.56 -9.25 0.92
N LYS A 38 -2.80 -9.67 -0.33
CA LYS A 38 -2.18 -10.85 -0.92
C LYS A 38 -0.66 -10.71 -1.02
N THR A 39 -0.17 -9.57 -1.49
CA THR A 39 1.28 -9.35 -1.60
C THR A 39 1.93 -9.28 -0.22
N ARG A 40 1.28 -8.70 0.80
CA ARG A 40 1.78 -8.77 2.19
C ARG A 40 1.95 -10.20 2.67
N GLN A 41 0.97 -11.07 2.39
CA GLN A 41 1.08 -12.48 2.77
C GLN A 41 2.27 -13.16 2.08
N GLN A 42 2.51 -12.86 0.80
CA GLN A 42 3.67 -13.37 0.08
C GLN A 42 4.99 -12.86 0.67
N VAL A 43 5.09 -11.56 0.96
CA VAL A 43 6.28 -10.95 1.60
C VAL A 43 6.56 -11.61 2.95
N GLN A 44 5.52 -11.87 3.76
CA GLN A 44 5.66 -12.56 5.05
C GLN A 44 6.20 -13.99 4.90
N VAL A 45 5.78 -14.73 3.86
CA VAL A 45 6.31 -16.07 3.55
C VAL A 45 7.78 -15.99 3.16
N HIS A 46 8.15 -15.04 2.29
CA HIS A 46 9.56 -14.82 1.91
C HIS A 46 10.41 -14.40 3.10
N TRP A 47 9.88 -13.56 4.00
CA TRP A 47 10.57 -13.13 5.21
C TRP A 47 10.88 -14.30 6.15
N GLN A 48 9.91 -15.20 6.32
CA GLN A 48 10.09 -16.43 7.13
C GLN A 48 11.13 -17.38 6.52
N ALA A 49 11.20 -17.43 5.18
CA ALA A 49 12.17 -18.26 4.46
C ALA A 49 13.57 -17.63 4.37
N ALA A 50 13.71 -16.31 4.59
CA ALA A 50 14.99 -15.61 4.50
C ALA A 50 15.95 -16.07 5.62
N SER A 51 17.18 -16.40 5.22
CA SER A 51 18.25 -16.86 6.13
C SER A 51 19.24 -15.75 6.47
N ASP A 52 19.35 -14.71 5.65
CA ASP A 52 20.23 -13.57 5.88
C ASP A 52 19.48 -12.39 6.53
N ALA A 53 20.22 -11.61 7.34
CA ALA A 53 19.65 -10.50 8.11
C ALA A 53 19.25 -9.31 7.22
N GLU A 54 19.98 -9.08 6.13
CA GLU A 54 19.72 -7.96 5.21
C GLU A 54 18.38 -8.15 4.48
N ALA A 55 18.13 -9.34 3.95
CA ALA A 55 16.86 -9.69 3.32
C ALA A 55 15.70 -9.63 4.31
N ARG A 56 15.90 -10.06 5.57
CA ARG A 56 14.87 -9.92 6.61
C ARG A 56 14.54 -8.46 6.91
N VAL A 57 15.54 -7.58 6.94
CA VAL A 57 15.31 -6.14 7.12
C VAL A 57 14.57 -5.58 5.91
N ALA A 58 15.02 -5.84 4.69
CA ALA A 58 14.40 -5.34 3.47
C ALA A 58 12.94 -5.82 3.31
N LEU A 59 12.68 -7.10 3.56
CA LEU A 59 11.33 -7.67 3.52
C LEU A 59 10.45 -7.13 4.66
N GLY A 60 11.03 -6.85 5.83
CA GLY A 60 10.33 -6.18 6.94
C GLY A 60 9.89 -4.77 6.56
N THR A 61 10.79 -3.96 5.99
CA THR A 61 10.47 -2.62 5.49
C THR A 61 9.40 -2.66 4.39
N LEU A 62 9.49 -3.62 3.47
CA LEU A 62 8.47 -3.81 2.44
C LEU A 62 7.10 -4.16 3.04
N GLN A 63 7.08 -5.03 4.07
CA GLN A 63 5.85 -5.40 4.76
C GLN A 63 5.19 -4.20 5.46
N GLU A 64 5.98 -3.34 6.10
CA GLU A 64 5.51 -2.09 6.71
C GLU A 64 4.97 -1.11 5.67
N GLY A 65 5.68 -0.91 4.56
CA GLY A 65 5.23 -0.06 3.46
C GLY A 65 3.91 -0.51 2.86
N MET A 66 3.75 -1.82 2.64
CA MET A 66 2.48 -2.39 2.16
C MET A 66 1.34 -2.24 3.18
N ALA A 67 1.65 -2.31 4.48
CA ALA A 67 0.66 -2.08 5.54
C ALA A 67 0.20 -0.61 5.57
N ALA A 68 1.12 0.33 5.39
CA ALA A 68 0.80 1.75 5.26
C ALA A 68 -0.07 2.01 4.02
N ALA A 69 0.32 1.48 2.86
CA ALA A 69 -0.45 1.61 1.62
C ALA A 69 -1.88 1.07 1.76
N HIS A 70 -2.03 -0.13 2.35
CA HIS A 70 -3.35 -0.71 2.61
C HIS A 70 -4.20 0.22 3.50
N THR A 71 -3.63 0.76 4.57
CA THR A 71 -4.31 1.69 5.47
C THR A 71 -4.79 2.95 4.74
N ILE A 72 -3.94 3.53 3.88
CA ILE A 72 -4.29 4.72 3.08
C ILE A 72 -5.45 4.43 2.14
N VAL A 73 -5.39 3.32 1.38
CA VAL A 73 -6.46 2.96 0.43
C VAL A 73 -7.76 2.68 1.16
N THR A 74 -7.74 1.93 2.28
CA THR A 74 -8.94 1.68 3.10
C THR A 74 -9.52 2.98 3.66
N HIS A 75 -8.68 3.92 4.11
CA HIS A 75 -9.13 5.23 4.58
C HIS A 75 -9.82 6.02 3.46
N ILE A 76 -9.25 6.02 2.24
CA ILE A 76 -9.84 6.68 1.08
C ILE A 76 -11.18 6.04 0.71
N MET A 77 -11.30 4.71 0.74
CA MET A 77 -12.58 4.03 0.54
C MET A 77 -13.65 4.46 1.54
N ALA A 78 -13.27 4.66 2.81
CA ALA A 78 -14.17 5.01 3.91
C ALA A 78 -14.49 6.51 4.00
N SER A 79 -13.67 7.38 3.42
CA SER A 79 -13.98 8.81 3.32
C SER A 79 -15.28 9.02 2.52
N ALA A 80 -16.01 10.11 2.75
CA ALA A 80 -17.25 10.41 2.02
C ALA A 80 -16.98 10.86 0.57
#